data_AF-A0A1H5E8X2-F1
#
_entry.id   AF-A0A1H5E8X2-F1
#
_cell.length_a   1.000
_cell.length_b   1.000
_cell.length_c   1.000
_cell.angle_alpha   90.00
_cell.angle_beta   90.00
_cell.angle_gamma   90.00
#
_symmetry.space_group_name_H-M   'P 1'
#
loop_
_entity.id
_entity.type
_entity.pdbx_description
1 polymer ?
#
loop_
_entity_poly.entity_id
_entity_poly.type
_entity_poly.pdbx_seq_one_letter_code
_entity_poly.pdbx_strand_id
1 'polypeptide(L)'
;MGIARSCLHMLLWSVVGLSVAVLAADDTAWSKDHPLLSRYPNSHIVEYEQNYNAAQFATGTQDGVPQRQTVEGDATQIRYFHNAVDSQPSPLQLLRNYQNAIKSIGGEVVYERLPQDGDGGETTLKVTTGGKQVWVRLEPEIFSAPTQSYKLVIVEVAAMQQVVTANQLLDELNRNGFIVSAP
;
A
#
# COMPACT_ATOMS: atom_id res chain seq x y z
N MET A 1 -84.76 0.64 15.49
CA MET A 1 -83.71 0.12 14.57
C MET A 1 -82.47 1.00 14.70
N GLY A 2 -81.27 0.38 14.64
CA GLY A 2 -79.96 0.97 14.94
C GLY A 2 -79.56 2.19 14.09
N ILE A 3 -78.44 2.86 14.34
CA ILE A 3 -77.08 2.48 13.87
C ILE A 3 -76.08 3.30 14.73
N ALA A 4 -75.28 2.66 15.58
CA ALA A 4 -73.87 2.26 15.42
C ALA A 4 -72.83 3.41 15.50
N ARG A 5 -71.99 3.30 16.54
CA ARG A 5 -70.76 4.07 16.82
C ARG A 5 -69.68 3.73 15.80
N SER A 6 -68.81 4.69 15.42
CA SER A 6 -67.48 4.35 14.92
C SER A 6 -66.45 5.46 15.16
N CYS A 7 -65.59 5.21 16.15
CA CYS A 7 -64.27 5.84 16.30
C CYS A 7 -63.26 4.86 15.69
N LEU A 8 -62.41 5.29 14.74
CA LEU A 8 -61.18 4.58 14.37
C LEU A 8 -60.24 5.52 13.57
N HIS A 9 -59.36 6.25 14.26
CA HIS A 9 -57.91 6.00 14.31
C HIS A 9 -57.21 5.99 12.93
N MET A 10 -56.71 7.17 12.55
CA MET A 10 -55.84 7.38 11.39
C MET A 10 -54.41 6.96 11.77
N LEU A 11 -53.98 5.80 11.29
CA LEU A 11 -52.67 5.21 11.57
C LEU A 11 -51.59 5.89 10.69
N LEU A 12 -50.67 6.63 11.30
CA LEU A 12 -49.49 7.19 10.63
C LEU A 12 -48.49 6.05 10.35
N TRP A 13 -48.27 5.74 9.07
CA TRP A 13 -47.29 4.73 8.66
C TRP A 13 -45.89 5.37 8.64
N SER A 14 -45.12 5.15 9.70
CA SER A 14 -43.72 5.57 9.78
C SER A 14 -42.86 4.55 9.03
N VAL A 15 -42.38 4.91 7.83
CA VAL A 15 -41.37 4.12 7.11
C VAL A 15 -40.04 4.27 7.85
N VAL A 16 -39.68 3.27 8.65
CA VAL A 16 -38.35 3.16 9.24
C VAL A 16 -37.41 2.68 8.14
N GLY A 17 -36.57 3.59 7.62
CA GLY A 17 -35.52 3.24 6.68
C GLY A 17 -34.48 2.35 7.36
N LEU A 18 -34.40 1.09 6.93
CA LEU A 18 -33.36 0.17 7.36
C LEU A 18 -32.03 0.63 6.73
N SER A 19 -31.21 1.35 7.49
CA SER A 19 -29.84 1.65 7.08
C SER A 19 -29.04 0.36 7.10
N VAL A 20 -28.75 -0.20 5.92
CA VAL A 20 -27.80 -1.32 5.80
C VAL A 20 -26.43 -0.76 6.17
N ALA A 21 -25.92 -1.16 7.34
CA ALA A 21 -24.54 -0.91 7.70
C ALA A 21 -23.67 -1.72 6.74
N VAL A 22 -22.96 -1.03 5.84
CA VAL A 22 -21.89 -1.64 5.05
C VAL A 22 -20.82 -2.06 6.06
N LEU A 23 -20.63 -3.37 6.24
CA LEU A 23 -19.52 -3.91 7.02
C LEU A 23 -18.23 -3.55 6.28
N ALA A 24 -17.45 -2.63 6.83
CA ALA A 24 -16.08 -2.43 6.38
C ALA A 24 -15.29 -3.71 6.69
N ALA A 25 -14.59 -4.24 5.70
CA ALA A 25 -13.66 -5.34 5.94
C ALA A 25 -12.52 -4.83 6.84
N ASP A 26 -12.14 -5.62 7.84
CA ASP A 26 -11.07 -5.28 8.76
C ASP A 26 -9.70 -5.39 8.08
N ASP A 27 -8.78 -4.54 8.51
CA ASP A 27 -7.38 -4.62 8.10
C ASP A 27 -6.73 -5.91 8.62
N THR A 28 -5.78 -6.46 7.86
CA THR A 28 -4.96 -7.58 8.34
C THR A 28 -4.22 -7.20 9.62
N ALA A 29 -4.04 -8.17 10.53
CA ALA A 29 -3.52 -7.91 11.86
C ALA A 29 -2.14 -7.22 11.83
N TRP A 30 -1.92 -6.28 12.76
CA TRP A 30 -0.67 -5.52 12.92
C TRP A 30 -0.31 -4.59 11.75
N SER A 31 -1.19 -4.45 10.77
CA SER A 31 -0.99 -3.52 9.66
C SER A 31 -1.42 -2.09 10.03
N LYS A 32 -0.86 -1.13 9.29
CA LYS A 32 -1.17 0.30 9.42
C LYS A 32 -0.82 1.03 8.13
N ASP A 33 -1.48 2.14 7.88
CA ASP A 33 -1.11 3.04 6.79
C ASP A 33 0.28 3.66 7.02
N HIS A 34 0.93 4.04 5.92
CA HIS A 34 2.18 4.80 5.99
C HIS A 34 1.89 6.26 6.37
N PRO A 35 2.64 6.89 7.30
CA PRO A 35 2.37 8.28 7.72
C PRO A 35 2.41 9.33 6.60
N LEU A 36 3.08 9.03 5.48
CA LEU A 36 3.19 9.91 4.32
C LEU A 36 1.89 10.03 3.52
N LEU A 37 1.08 8.96 3.45
CA LEU A 37 -0.04 8.85 2.53
C LEU A 37 -1.22 8.19 3.21
N SER A 38 -2.39 8.80 3.11
CA SER A 38 -3.64 8.10 3.40
C SER A 38 -3.91 7.04 2.35
N ARG A 39 -4.60 5.96 2.73
CA ARG A 39 -5.22 5.04 1.77
C ARG A 39 -6.31 5.71 0.95
N TYR A 40 -6.67 5.12 -0.18
CA TYR A 40 -7.87 5.52 -0.93
C TYR A 40 -9.13 5.27 -0.07
N PRO A 41 -10.12 6.17 -0.04
CA PRO A 41 -11.33 5.97 0.76
C PRO A 41 -12.02 4.63 0.50
N ASN A 42 -12.66 4.08 1.55
CA ASN A 42 -13.38 2.81 1.48
C ASN A 42 -12.51 1.63 1.00
N SER A 43 -11.30 1.53 1.57
CA SER A 43 -10.37 0.42 1.34
C SER A 43 -9.82 -0.14 2.66
N HIS A 44 -9.38 -1.39 2.64
CA HIS A 44 -8.78 -2.10 3.78
C HIS A 44 -7.46 -2.76 3.37
N ILE A 45 -6.56 -2.93 4.32
CA ILE A 45 -5.23 -3.54 4.11
C ILE A 45 -5.38 -5.07 4.13
N VAL A 46 -4.89 -5.72 3.09
CA VAL A 46 -4.87 -7.19 2.98
C VAL A 46 -3.47 -7.79 3.04
N GLU A 47 -2.45 -7.02 2.70
CA GLU A 47 -1.05 -7.41 2.83
C GLU A 47 -0.24 -6.23 3.36
N TYR A 48 0.70 -6.53 4.26
CA TYR A 48 1.55 -5.54 4.91
C TYR A 48 2.93 -6.13 5.20
N GLU A 49 3.98 -5.43 4.78
CA GLU A 49 5.38 -5.74 5.12
C GLU A 49 6.12 -4.43 5.45
N GLN A 50 6.90 -4.43 6.53
CA GLN A 50 7.76 -3.31 6.91
C GLN A 50 9.10 -3.81 7.45
N ASN A 51 10.19 -3.48 6.76
CA ASN A 51 11.57 -3.89 7.07
C ASN A 51 12.59 -3.02 6.30
N TYR A 52 13.86 -3.05 6.71
CA TYR A 52 14.93 -2.52 5.86
C TYR A 52 15.10 -3.44 4.65
N ASN A 53 14.87 -2.92 3.43
CA ASN A 53 14.88 -3.71 2.21
C ASN A 53 15.15 -2.82 0.98
N ALA A 54 15.18 -3.44 -0.20
CA ALA A 54 15.29 -2.78 -1.49
C ALA A 54 13.99 -2.90 -2.29
N ALA A 55 13.65 -1.88 -3.08
CA ALA A 55 12.60 -1.96 -4.07
C ALA A 55 13.02 -1.34 -5.40
N GLN A 56 12.41 -1.81 -6.49
CA GLN A 56 12.66 -1.34 -7.83
C GLN A 56 11.62 -0.30 -8.23
N PHE A 57 12.09 0.87 -8.68
CA PHE A 57 11.23 1.98 -9.11
C PHE A 57 11.50 2.30 -10.57
N ALA A 58 10.45 2.37 -11.38
CA ALA A 58 10.61 2.85 -12.75
C ALA A 58 10.97 4.35 -12.74
N THR A 59 11.95 4.75 -13.54
CA THR A 59 12.45 6.14 -13.62
C THR A 59 12.48 6.69 -15.04
N GLY A 60 12.07 5.88 -16.02
CA GLY A 60 12.01 6.24 -17.42
C GLY A 60 11.57 5.06 -18.26
N THR A 61 11.55 5.25 -19.58
CA THR A 61 11.22 4.22 -20.56
C THR A 61 12.32 4.20 -21.62
N GLN A 62 12.75 3.02 -22.03
CA GLN A 62 13.63 2.81 -23.17
C GLN A 62 13.04 1.69 -24.03
N ASP A 63 12.85 1.95 -25.33
CA ASP A 63 12.27 0.99 -26.29
C ASP A 63 10.91 0.41 -25.84
N GLY A 64 10.10 1.23 -25.16
CA GLY A 64 8.80 0.81 -24.61
C GLY A 64 8.90 0.02 -23.29
N VAL A 65 10.10 -0.28 -22.81
CA VAL A 65 10.34 -1.02 -21.57
C VAL A 65 10.69 -0.06 -20.43
N PRO A 66 10.02 -0.16 -19.26
CA PRO A 66 10.37 0.65 -18.09
C PRO A 66 11.81 0.40 -17.63
N GLN A 67 12.60 1.46 -17.51
CA GLN A 67 13.91 1.42 -16.88
C GLN A 67 13.73 1.56 -15.37
N ARG A 68 14.32 0.66 -14.60
CA ARG A 68 14.15 0.59 -13.15
C ARG A 68 15.45 0.86 -12.40
N GLN A 69 15.32 1.58 -11.29
CA GLN A 69 16.38 1.84 -10.32
C GLN A 69 16.06 1.13 -8.99
N THR A 70 17.06 0.47 -8.41
CA THR A 70 16.99 -0.05 -7.04
C THR A 70 17.13 1.10 -6.04
N VAL A 71 16.22 1.16 -5.07
CA VAL A 71 16.32 2.06 -3.92
C VAL A 71 16.25 1.23 -2.64
N GLU A 72 17.20 1.45 -1.74
CA GLU A 72 17.31 0.79 -0.44
C GLU A 72 16.93 1.74 0.70
N GLY A 73 16.37 1.18 1.77
CA GLY A 73 16.05 1.93 2.97
C GLY A 73 14.98 1.24 3.81
N ASP A 74 14.29 2.02 4.63
CA ASP A 74 13.14 1.55 5.39
C ASP A 74 11.96 1.38 4.42
N ALA A 75 11.67 0.13 4.03
CA ALA A 75 10.66 -0.21 3.06
C ALA A 75 9.34 -0.58 3.75
N THR A 76 8.23 -0.05 3.23
CA THR A 76 6.87 -0.44 3.61
C THR A 76 6.10 -0.82 2.34
N GLN A 77 5.60 -2.05 2.30
CA GLN A 77 4.73 -2.54 1.22
C GLN A 77 3.33 -2.76 1.78
N ILE A 78 2.33 -2.20 1.09
CA ILE A 78 0.93 -2.31 1.52
C ILE A 78 0.07 -2.61 0.31
N ARG A 79 -0.76 -3.65 0.40
CA ARG A 79 -1.82 -3.91 -0.58
C ARG A 79 -3.17 -3.61 0.04
N TYR A 80 -3.98 -2.88 -0.71
CA TYR A 80 -5.33 -2.51 -0.33
C TYR A 80 -6.35 -3.13 -1.27
N PHE A 81 -7.48 -3.57 -0.73
CA PHE A 81 -8.69 -3.85 -1.52
C PHE A 81 -9.71 -2.73 -1.36
N HIS A 82 -10.38 -2.40 -2.46
CA HIS A 82 -11.60 -1.59 -2.38
C HIS A 82 -12.75 -2.42 -1.80
N ASN A 83 -13.60 -1.80 -0.98
CA ASN A 83 -14.70 -2.51 -0.31
C ASN A 83 -15.97 -2.62 -1.17
N ALA A 84 -16.12 -1.80 -2.21
CA ALA A 84 -17.35 -1.75 -3.01
C ALA A 84 -17.07 -1.49 -4.49
N VAL A 85 -17.55 -2.40 -5.34
CA VAL A 85 -17.40 -2.36 -6.81
C VAL A 85 -17.94 -1.07 -7.40
N ASP A 86 -19.10 -0.63 -6.92
CA ASP A 86 -19.84 0.51 -7.48
C ASP A 86 -19.18 1.87 -7.18
N SER A 87 -18.20 1.91 -6.27
CA SER A 87 -17.56 3.14 -5.79
C SER A 87 -16.03 3.11 -5.86
N GLN A 88 -15.44 2.01 -6.36
CA GLN A 88 -14.00 1.92 -6.52
C GLN A 88 -13.53 2.86 -7.65
N PRO A 89 -12.34 3.48 -7.53
CA PRO A 89 -11.81 4.36 -8.54
C PRO A 89 -11.44 3.60 -9.80
N SER A 90 -11.40 4.30 -10.94
CA SER A 90 -10.65 3.81 -12.08
C SER A 90 -9.14 3.79 -11.77
N PRO A 91 -8.34 2.93 -12.42
CA PRO A 91 -6.88 2.96 -12.27
C PRO A 91 -6.28 4.34 -12.53
N LEU A 92 -6.77 5.07 -13.53
CA LEU A 92 -6.32 6.43 -13.83
C LEU A 92 -6.63 7.41 -12.69
N GLN A 93 -7.85 7.34 -12.13
CA GLN A 93 -8.24 8.17 -11.01
C GLN A 93 -7.35 7.91 -9.79
N LEU A 94 -7.04 6.64 -9.52
CA LEU A 94 -6.17 6.25 -8.42
C LEU A 94 -4.76 6.84 -8.60
N LEU A 95 -4.14 6.65 -9.78
CA LEU A 95 -2.81 7.22 -10.08
C LEU A 95 -2.79 8.75 -9.89
N ARG A 96 -3.76 9.46 -10.47
CA ARG A 96 -3.81 10.94 -10.41
C ARG A 96 -3.98 11.47 -8.98
N ASN A 97 -4.74 10.78 -8.14
CA ASN A 97 -4.91 11.16 -6.73
C ASN A 97 -3.58 11.14 -5.98
N TYR A 98 -2.85 10.02 -6.04
CA TYR A 98 -1.57 9.89 -5.35
C TYR A 98 -0.48 10.81 -5.92
N GLN A 99 -0.45 11.00 -7.23
CA GLN A 99 0.46 11.97 -7.87
C GLN A 99 0.20 13.39 -7.38
N ASN A 100 -1.06 13.82 -7.34
CA ASN A 100 -1.42 15.17 -6.87
C ASN A 100 -1.16 15.34 -5.38
N ALA A 101 -1.40 14.31 -4.56
CA ALA A 101 -1.07 14.30 -3.14
C ALA A 101 0.44 14.52 -2.92
N ILE A 102 1.30 13.76 -3.61
CA ILE A 102 2.75 13.94 -3.49
C ILE A 102 3.22 15.30 -4.04
N LYS A 103 2.67 15.77 -5.17
CA LYS A 103 2.98 17.12 -5.68
C LYS A 103 2.58 18.23 -4.71
N SER A 104 1.47 18.09 -3.99
CA SER A 104 0.98 19.10 -3.05
C SER A 104 1.93 19.37 -1.87
N ILE A 105 2.80 18.41 -1.56
CA ILE A 105 3.84 18.53 -0.53
C ILE A 105 5.23 18.74 -1.12
N GLY A 106 5.33 19.20 -2.39
CA GLY A 106 6.58 19.53 -3.06
C GLY A 106 7.33 18.34 -3.67
N GLY A 107 6.68 17.17 -3.77
CA GLY A 107 7.23 16.04 -4.50
C GLY A 107 7.01 16.11 -6.00
N GLU A 108 7.50 15.09 -6.71
CA GLU A 108 7.45 14.98 -8.16
C GLU A 108 7.02 13.60 -8.65
N VAL A 109 6.56 13.55 -9.89
CA VAL A 109 6.29 12.30 -10.62
C VAL A 109 7.53 11.99 -11.45
N VAL A 110 8.25 10.94 -11.07
CA VAL A 110 9.48 10.51 -11.74
C VAL A 110 9.16 9.59 -12.92
N TYR A 111 8.06 8.85 -12.83
CA TYR A 111 7.63 7.95 -13.88
C TYR A 111 6.10 7.80 -13.91
N GLU A 112 5.57 7.63 -15.11
CA GLU A 112 4.18 7.29 -15.36
C GLU A 112 4.07 6.32 -16.54
N ARG A 113 3.27 5.27 -16.33
CA ARG A 113 2.68 4.44 -17.37
C ARG A 113 1.18 4.45 -17.17
N LEU A 114 0.47 4.99 -18.14
CA LEU A 114 -0.99 5.09 -18.07
C LEU A 114 -1.64 3.71 -18.17
N PRO A 115 -2.82 3.52 -17.56
CA PRO A 115 -3.59 2.30 -17.73
C PRO A 115 -3.95 2.06 -19.21
N GLN A 116 -3.96 0.79 -19.61
CA GLN A 116 -4.31 0.32 -20.95
C GLN A 116 -5.15 -0.96 -20.83
N ASP A 117 -5.64 -1.50 -21.95
CA ASP A 117 -6.39 -2.76 -21.94
C ASP A 117 -5.54 -3.89 -21.36
N GLY A 118 -6.00 -4.50 -20.26
CA GLY A 118 -5.26 -5.54 -19.54
C GLY A 118 -4.09 -5.03 -18.70
N ASP A 119 -3.99 -3.72 -18.47
CA ASP A 119 -2.90 -3.11 -17.70
C ASP A 119 -3.38 -1.93 -16.84
N GLY A 120 -3.21 -2.06 -15.52
CA GLY A 120 -3.61 -1.01 -14.55
C GLY A 120 -2.72 0.24 -14.56
N GLY A 121 -1.57 0.21 -15.23
CA GLY A 121 -0.58 1.28 -15.19
C GLY A 121 0.35 1.22 -13.98
N GLU A 122 1.18 2.24 -13.81
CA GLU A 122 2.11 2.40 -12.69
C GLU A 122 2.55 3.87 -12.58
N THR A 123 2.82 4.35 -11.37
CA THR A 123 3.54 5.62 -11.19
C THR A 123 4.61 5.52 -10.11
N THR A 124 5.75 6.16 -10.37
CA THR A 124 6.80 6.40 -9.39
C THR A 124 6.79 7.87 -9.00
N LEU A 125 6.72 8.11 -7.69
CA LEU A 125 6.71 9.42 -7.08
C LEU A 125 7.93 9.55 -6.17
N LYS A 126 8.44 10.78 -6.03
CA LYS A 126 9.57 11.07 -5.14
C LYS A 126 9.32 12.36 -4.39
N VAL A 127 9.67 12.39 -3.10
CA VAL A 127 9.55 13.58 -2.26
C VAL A 127 10.65 13.58 -1.22
N THR A 128 11.08 14.77 -0.77
CA THR A 128 11.94 14.91 0.40
C THR A 128 11.11 15.44 1.56
N THR A 129 11.02 14.68 2.65
CA THR A 129 10.26 15.04 3.85
C THR A 129 10.91 14.42 5.09
N GLY A 130 10.81 15.10 6.23
CA GLY A 130 11.48 14.65 7.46
C GLY A 130 13.00 14.51 7.34
N GLY A 131 13.63 15.22 6.39
CA GLY A 131 15.07 15.11 6.10
C GLY A 131 15.48 13.86 5.31
N LYS A 132 14.53 13.00 4.92
CA LYS A 132 14.78 11.82 4.09
C LYS A 132 14.24 12.00 2.68
N GLN A 133 14.91 11.38 1.70
CA GLN A 133 14.31 11.16 0.40
C GLN A 133 13.39 9.94 0.49
N VAL A 134 12.18 10.06 -0.05
CA VAL A 134 11.17 8.99 -0.05
C VAL A 134 10.75 8.71 -1.48
N TRP A 135 10.77 7.43 -1.85
CA TRP A 135 10.29 6.93 -3.13
C TRP A 135 8.99 6.16 -2.92
N VAL A 136 8.01 6.42 -3.77
CA VAL A 136 6.69 5.75 -3.73
C VAL A 136 6.40 5.16 -5.10
N ARG A 137 6.05 3.89 -5.15
CA ARG A 137 5.52 3.21 -6.33
C ARG A 137 4.08 2.81 -6.03
N LEU A 138 3.20 3.15 -6.96
CA LEU A 138 1.78 2.78 -6.93
C LEU A 138 1.44 1.98 -8.18
N GLU A 139 0.86 0.81 -7.96
CA GLU A 139 0.45 -0.13 -9.01
C GLU A 139 -1.03 -0.52 -8.78
N PRO A 140 -1.95 -0.07 -9.66
CA PRO A 140 -3.33 -0.57 -9.67
C PRO A 140 -3.37 -2.02 -10.18
N GLU A 141 -4.13 -2.88 -9.49
CA GLU A 141 -4.17 -4.32 -9.76
C GLU A 141 -5.58 -4.74 -10.20
N ILE A 142 -5.76 -4.77 -11.51
CA ILE A 142 -7.07 -4.87 -12.17
C ILE A 142 -7.60 -6.30 -12.35
N PHE A 143 -6.83 -7.31 -11.93
CA PHE A 143 -7.18 -8.73 -12.10
C PHE A 143 -7.83 -9.35 -10.85
N SER A 144 -8.08 -8.55 -9.81
CA SER A 144 -8.82 -8.99 -8.63
C SER A 144 -10.34 -8.87 -8.86
N ALA A 145 -11.12 -9.83 -8.32
CA ALA A 145 -12.57 -9.85 -8.41
C ALA A 145 -13.21 -10.20 -7.06
N PRO A 146 -14.38 -9.63 -6.70
CA PRO A 146 -15.18 -8.69 -7.48
C PRO A 146 -14.66 -7.24 -7.43
N THR A 147 -13.87 -6.88 -6.43
CA THR A 147 -13.22 -5.57 -6.32
C THR A 147 -11.76 -5.63 -6.73
N GLN A 148 -11.24 -4.50 -7.18
CA GLN A 148 -9.84 -4.34 -7.54
C GLN A 148 -9.00 -4.03 -6.30
N SER A 149 -7.71 -4.33 -6.39
CA SER A 149 -6.72 -3.97 -5.39
C SER A 149 -5.71 -2.98 -5.96
N TYR A 150 -4.89 -2.42 -5.08
CA TYR A 150 -3.71 -1.67 -5.50
C TYR A 150 -2.59 -1.85 -4.48
N LYS A 151 -1.36 -1.74 -4.97
CA LYS A 151 -0.15 -1.89 -4.17
C LYS A 151 0.58 -0.56 -4.05
N LEU A 152 0.96 -0.21 -2.83
CA LEU A 152 1.92 0.84 -2.51
C LEU A 152 3.23 0.21 -2.05
N VAL A 153 4.34 0.66 -2.63
CA VAL A 153 5.69 0.38 -2.14
C VAL A 153 6.35 1.71 -1.83
N ILE A 154 6.69 1.93 -0.57
CA ILE A 154 7.27 3.18 -0.07
C ILE A 154 8.63 2.86 0.52
N VAL A 155 9.67 3.56 0.08
CA VAL A 155 11.03 3.42 0.61
C VAL A 155 11.51 4.78 1.09
N GLU A 156 11.73 4.91 2.41
CA GLU A 156 12.47 6.02 2.98
C GLU A 156 13.97 5.69 2.93
N VAL A 157 14.74 6.43 2.12
CA VAL A 157 16.16 6.16 1.94
C VAL A 157 16.89 6.25 3.28
N ALA A 158 17.56 5.17 3.66
CA ALA A 158 18.30 5.03 4.90
C ALA A 158 19.54 4.16 4.67
N ALA A 159 20.58 4.35 5.47
CA ALA A 159 21.72 3.45 5.47
C ALA A 159 21.42 2.22 6.35
N MET A 160 21.82 1.03 5.89
CA MET A 160 21.68 -0.20 6.66
C MET A 160 22.50 -0.12 7.96
N GLN A 161 21.84 -0.39 9.09
CA GLN A 161 22.54 -0.59 10.36
C GLN A 161 23.15 -1.98 10.39
N GLN A 162 24.49 -2.06 10.39
CA GLN A 162 25.20 -3.33 10.48
C GLN A 162 25.15 -3.85 11.91
N VAL A 163 24.60 -5.05 12.09
CA VAL A 163 24.52 -5.75 13.39
C VAL A 163 25.39 -7.00 13.44
N VAL A 164 26.03 -7.35 12.33
CA VAL A 164 26.95 -8.49 12.21
C VAL A 164 28.36 -7.96 11.95
N THR A 165 29.33 -8.48 12.71
CA THR A 165 30.75 -8.20 12.50
C THR A 165 31.41 -9.43 11.89
N ALA A 166 32.27 -9.24 10.89
CA ALA A 166 33.11 -10.32 10.38
C ALA A 166 34.21 -10.63 11.40
N ASN A 167 34.22 -11.86 11.94
CA ASN A 167 35.28 -12.32 12.83
C ASN A 167 36.28 -13.15 12.02
N GLN A 168 37.56 -12.75 11.99
CA GLN A 168 38.67 -13.52 11.39
C GLN A 168 39.04 -14.80 12.17
N LEU A 169 38.17 -15.25 13.09
CA LEU A 169 38.47 -16.29 14.08
C LEU A 169 38.35 -17.74 13.55
N LEU A 170 37.66 -17.99 12.44
CA LEU A 170 37.70 -19.32 11.79
C LEU A 170 39.07 -19.57 11.13
N ASP A 171 39.74 -18.53 10.63
CA ASP A 171 41.01 -18.64 9.92
C ASP A 171 42.19 -18.79 10.88
N GLU A 172 42.11 -18.20 12.08
CA GLU A 172 43.15 -18.30 13.09
C GLU A 172 43.08 -19.60 13.90
N LEU A 173 41.88 -20.14 14.18
CA LEU A 173 41.73 -21.44 14.87
C LEU A 173 42.25 -22.62 14.03
N ASN A 174 42.11 -22.56 12.70
CA ASN A 174 42.62 -23.60 11.79
C ASN A 174 44.13 -23.49 11.52
N ARG A 175 44.69 -22.27 11.55
CA ARG A 175 46.14 -22.07 11.44
C ARG A 175 46.89 -22.48 12.69
N ASN A 176 46.31 -22.28 13.86
CA ASN A 176 47.00 -22.46 15.14
C ASN A 176 46.72 -23.81 15.82
N GLY A 177 46.16 -24.78 15.09
CA GLY A 177 46.12 -26.22 15.41
C GLY A 177 46.03 -26.59 16.89
N PHE A 178 44.87 -27.07 17.34
CA PHE A 178 44.75 -27.78 18.62
C PHE A 178 45.80 -28.91 18.73
N ILE A 179 46.95 -28.62 19.36
CA ILE A 179 47.85 -29.64 19.87
C ILE A 179 47.26 -30.09 21.21
N VAL A 180 46.40 -31.11 21.18
CA VAL A 180 46.18 -31.94 22.35
C VAL A 180 47.25 -33.03 22.32
N SER A 181 48.43 -32.72 22.86
CA SER A 181 49.35 -33.76 23.33
C SER A 181 48.94 -34.10 24.76
N ALA A 182 48.18 -35.18 24.93
CA ALA A 182 47.96 -35.80 26.23
C ALA A 182 49.20 -36.61 26.64
N PRO A 183 49.55 -36.65 27.94
CA PRO A 183 50.79 -37.24 28.46
C PRO A 183 50.86 -38.77 28.36
#